data_AF-A0A7S4KW12-F1
#
_entry.id   AF-A0A7S4KW12-F1
#
_cell.length_a   1.000
_cell.length_b   1.000
_cell.length_c   1.000
_cell.angle_alpha   90.00
_cell.angle_beta   90.00
_cell.angle_gamma   90.00
#
_symmetry.space_group_name_H-M   'P 1'
#
loop_
_entity.id
_entity.type
_entity.pdbx_description
1 polymer ?
#
loop_
_entity_poly.entity_id
_entity_poly.type
_entity_poly.pdbx_seq_one_letter_code
_entity_poly.pdbx_strand_id
1 'polypeptide(L)'
;EIAASMGGDADTRRERNTRLTSLSVRSCQLHAGGAAHIARMLHSNNHLRRLDLGDNKIGTRGALELSAALQQNFALTELQLGKNEIEDEGCLGLGRCLSVNLSLRKLDLSDNRIGDGGARALCLGLLANEAMSELRVEGNVLTSVGVCFLEVALRSKLLRRSRDTQLRVVGLPSHQHVREEAAKMMTASEFAGLEGMRHLFLTHDFHQENYRRGKRATPSQISLQGE
;
A
#
# COMPACT_ATOMS: atom_id res chain seq x y z
N GLU A 1 -12.07 3.51 24.30
CA GLU A 1 -12.55 4.72 25.00
C GLU A 1 -11.41 5.70 25.14
N ILE A 2 -11.68 6.96 24.84
CA ILE A 2 -10.87 8.08 25.28
C ILE A 2 -11.41 8.43 26.67
N ALA A 3 -10.59 8.31 27.70
CA ALA A 3 -10.87 8.94 28.99
C ALA A 3 -9.59 9.56 29.53
N ALA A 4 -9.61 10.88 29.59
CA ALA A 4 -8.75 11.65 30.45
C ALA A 4 -9.04 11.27 31.91
N SER A 5 -8.01 10.94 32.67
CA SER A 5 -7.98 11.10 34.12
C SER A 5 -6.55 11.35 34.54
N MET A 6 -6.32 12.53 35.11
CA MET A 6 -5.07 12.88 35.79
C MET A 6 -4.92 12.03 37.06
N GLY A 7 -3.68 11.64 37.35
CA GLY A 7 -3.21 11.31 38.69
C GLY A 7 -3.41 9.85 39.13
N GLY A 8 -2.29 9.15 39.31
CA GLY A 8 -2.22 7.90 40.06
C GLY A 8 -1.75 6.71 39.22
N ASP A 9 -0.52 6.27 39.49
CA ASP A 9 0.05 4.96 39.16
C ASP A 9 0.29 4.61 37.68
N ALA A 10 1.55 4.83 37.30
CA ALA A 10 2.19 4.52 36.04
C ALA A 10 2.38 3.00 35.81
N ASP A 11 1.31 2.23 35.92
CA ASP A 11 1.25 0.87 35.38
C ASP A 11 -0.15 0.60 34.82
N THR A 12 -0.51 1.38 33.80
CA THR A 12 -1.64 1.03 32.92
C THR A 12 -1.27 -0.29 32.24
N ARG A 13 -1.65 -1.42 32.85
CA ARG A 13 -1.79 -2.71 32.19
C ARG A 13 -2.65 -2.48 30.95
N ARG A 14 -2.00 -2.22 29.81
CA ARG A 14 -2.64 -2.31 28.50
C ARG A 14 -3.02 -3.76 28.33
N GLU A 15 -4.23 -4.11 28.74
CA GLU A 15 -4.79 -5.43 28.53
C GLU A 15 -4.71 -5.73 27.03
N ARG A 16 -3.76 -6.59 26.65
CA ARG A 16 -3.56 -6.96 25.26
C ARG A 16 -4.75 -7.80 24.86
N ASN A 17 -5.52 -7.34 23.88
CA ASN A 17 -6.60 -8.13 23.34
C ASN A 17 -6.01 -9.34 22.58
N THR A 18 -6.12 -10.52 23.16
CA THR A 18 -5.57 -11.78 22.62
C THR A 18 -6.59 -12.61 21.86
N ARG A 19 -7.84 -12.14 21.74
CA ARG A 19 -8.95 -12.94 21.20
C ARG A 19 -9.66 -12.30 20.01
N LEU A 20 -9.61 -10.97 19.88
CA LEU A 20 -10.30 -10.28 18.81
C LEU A 20 -9.62 -10.57 17.46
N THR A 21 -10.35 -11.24 16.58
CA THR A 21 -9.89 -11.63 15.24
C THR A 21 -10.42 -10.71 14.14
N SER A 22 -11.45 -9.91 14.43
CA SER A 22 -12.07 -8.98 13.48
C SER A 22 -12.42 -7.68 14.17
N LEU A 23 -12.02 -6.55 13.59
CA LEU A 23 -12.34 -5.21 14.07
C LEU A 23 -12.82 -4.36 12.89
N SER A 24 -13.96 -3.70 13.05
CA SER A 24 -14.41 -2.66 12.13
C SER A 24 -14.60 -1.37 12.90
N VAL A 25 -14.01 -0.30 12.38
CA VAL A 25 -14.14 1.08 12.86
C VAL A 25 -14.43 1.98 11.66
N ARG A 26 -15.23 1.48 10.72
CA ARG A 26 -15.66 2.20 9.52
C ARG A 26 -16.42 3.48 9.90
N SER A 27 -16.23 4.56 9.14
CA SER A 27 -16.94 5.82 9.33
C SER A 27 -16.81 6.43 10.73
N CYS A 28 -15.66 6.20 11.39
CA CYS A 28 -15.37 6.68 12.74
C CYS A 28 -14.51 7.97 12.77
N GLN A 29 -14.28 8.59 11.60
CA GLN A 29 -13.52 9.84 11.47
C GLN A 29 -12.14 9.77 12.14
N LEU A 30 -11.43 8.66 11.95
CA LEU A 30 -10.12 8.44 12.59
C LEU A 30 -9.06 9.45 12.14
N HIS A 31 -9.10 9.86 10.88
CA HIS A 31 -8.06 10.64 10.21
C HIS A 31 -6.66 9.98 10.31
N ALA A 32 -5.62 10.68 9.87
CA ALA A 32 -4.24 10.19 9.99
C ALA A 32 -3.83 9.90 11.45
N GLY A 33 -4.34 10.67 12.42
CA GLY A 33 -4.05 10.49 13.83
C GLY A 33 -4.56 9.15 14.37
N GLY A 34 -5.80 8.78 14.07
CA GLY A 34 -6.37 7.49 14.46
C GLY A 34 -5.67 6.33 13.74
N ALA A 35 -5.32 6.49 12.47
CA ALA A 35 -4.52 5.50 11.74
C ALA A 35 -3.17 5.22 12.43
N ALA A 36 -2.47 6.25 12.93
CA ALA A 36 -1.23 6.07 13.68
C ALA A 36 -1.42 5.33 15.03
N HIS A 37 -2.58 5.48 15.68
CA HIS A 37 -2.91 4.68 16.87
C HIS A 37 -3.16 3.22 16.52
N ILE A 38 -3.86 2.97 15.42
CA ILE A 38 -4.12 1.61 14.91
C ILE A 38 -2.82 0.94 14.46
N ALA A 39 -1.94 1.67 13.78
CA ALA A 39 -0.60 1.21 13.41
C ALA A 39 0.19 0.76 14.66
N ARG A 40 0.20 1.55 15.73
CA ARG A 40 0.83 1.16 17.01
C ARG A 40 0.18 -0.08 17.63
N MET A 41 -1.14 -0.22 17.54
CA MET A 41 -1.83 -1.42 18.01
C MET A 41 -1.40 -2.67 17.22
N LEU A 42 -1.32 -2.56 15.88
CA LEU A 42 -0.90 -3.65 15.00
C LEU A 42 0.51 -4.16 15.28
N HIS A 43 1.46 -3.33 15.71
CA HIS A 43 2.81 -3.78 16.07
C HIS A 43 2.85 -4.84 17.17
N SER A 44 1.84 -4.87 18.04
CA SER A 44 1.78 -5.80 19.18
C SER A 44 0.64 -6.80 19.09
N ASN A 45 -0.25 -6.67 18.09
CA ASN A 45 -1.42 -7.52 17.94
C ASN A 45 -1.17 -8.63 16.91
N ASN A 46 -1.03 -9.86 17.40
CA ASN A 46 -0.79 -11.04 16.56
C ASN A 46 -2.06 -11.91 16.35
N HIS A 47 -3.23 -11.42 16.75
CA HIS A 47 -4.50 -12.16 16.72
C HIS A 47 -5.50 -11.61 15.70
N LEU A 48 -5.45 -10.30 15.45
CA LEU A 48 -6.35 -9.65 14.51
C LEU A 48 -6.09 -10.18 13.09
N ARG A 49 -7.13 -10.73 12.47
CA ARG A 49 -7.10 -11.26 11.10
C ARG A 49 -7.74 -10.30 10.11
N ARG A 50 -8.79 -9.60 10.53
CA ARG A 50 -9.56 -8.68 9.67
C ARG A 50 -9.67 -7.31 10.30
N LEU A 51 -9.36 -6.28 9.52
CA LEU A 51 -9.44 -4.89 9.95
C LEU A 51 -10.14 -4.06 8.88
N ASP A 52 -11.28 -3.47 9.25
CA ASP A 52 -12.02 -2.55 8.39
C ASP A 52 -11.88 -1.11 8.91
N LEU A 53 -11.19 -0.30 8.10
CA LEU A 53 -10.96 1.12 8.32
C LEU A 53 -11.62 1.98 7.25
N GLY A 54 -12.62 1.48 6.53
CA GLY A 54 -13.25 2.24 5.45
C GLY A 54 -13.81 3.59 5.90
N ASP A 55 -13.82 4.58 5.01
CA ASP A 55 -14.46 5.88 5.23
C ASP A 55 -13.97 6.62 6.49
N ASN A 56 -12.65 6.75 6.65
CA ASN A 56 -12.05 7.34 7.85
C ASN A 56 -11.14 8.54 7.59
N LYS A 57 -11.04 9.00 6.34
CA LYS A 57 -10.16 10.11 5.93
C LYS A 57 -8.70 9.90 6.39
N ILE A 58 -8.22 8.66 6.33
CA ILE A 58 -6.88 8.28 6.81
C ILE A 58 -5.79 9.10 6.12
N GLY A 59 -5.97 9.41 4.83
CA GLY A 59 -5.04 10.18 4.02
C GLY A 59 -3.73 9.45 3.74
N THR A 60 -2.92 10.04 2.87
CA THR A 60 -1.55 9.59 2.55
C THR A 60 -0.72 9.27 3.78
N ARG A 61 -0.65 10.21 4.74
CA ARG A 61 0.17 10.05 5.96
C ARG A 61 -0.27 8.84 6.79
N GLY A 62 -1.58 8.66 6.99
CA GLY A 62 -2.09 7.54 7.76
C GLY A 62 -1.84 6.19 7.08
N ALA A 63 -1.91 6.14 5.73
CA ALA A 63 -1.53 4.94 4.98
C ALA A 63 -0.05 4.58 5.13
N LEU A 64 0.85 5.56 5.13
CA LEU A 64 2.28 5.31 5.36
C LEU A 64 2.52 4.69 6.74
N GLU A 65 1.91 5.24 7.79
CA GLU A 65 2.00 4.69 9.16
C GLU A 65 1.46 3.26 9.25
N LEU A 66 0.30 3.00 8.64
CA LEU A 66 -0.29 1.67 8.59
C LEU A 66 0.62 0.70 7.83
N SER A 67 1.17 1.13 6.69
CA SER A 67 2.06 0.29 5.88
C SER A 67 3.34 -0.09 6.62
N ALA A 68 3.92 0.83 7.39
CA ALA A 68 5.09 0.57 8.22
C ALA A 68 4.78 -0.47 9.31
N ALA A 69 3.64 -0.35 10.00
CA ALA A 69 3.22 -1.34 10.98
C ALA A 69 2.97 -2.72 10.36
N LEU A 70 2.34 -2.74 9.18
CA LEU A 70 2.05 -3.98 8.47
C LEU A 70 3.32 -4.70 8.00
N GLN A 71 4.44 -4.02 7.76
CA GLN A 71 5.70 -4.73 7.44
C GLN A 71 6.14 -5.71 8.54
N GLN A 72 5.71 -5.48 9.79
CA GLN A 72 6.05 -6.32 10.94
C GLN A 72 4.86 -7.14 11.47
N ASN A 73 3.65 -6.89 10.96
CA ASN A 73 2.46 -7.63 11.37
C ASN A 73 2.19 -8.79 10.41
N PHE A 74 2.47 -10.01 10.86
CA PHE A 74 2.23 -11.24 10.08
C PHE A 74 0.92 -11.95 10.46
N ALA A 75 0.04 -11.25 11.17
CA ALA A 75 -1.23 -11.78 11.68
C ALA A 75 -2.42 -11.36 10.83
N LEU A 76 -2.41 -10.13 10.29
CA LEU A 76 -3.53 -9.57 9.55
C LEU A 76 -3.62 -10.17 8.14
N THR A 77 -4.78 -10.73 7.80
CA THR A 77 -5.02 -11.36 6.50
C THR A 77 -5.93 -10.52 5.60
N GLU A 78 -6.79 -9.66 6.15
CA GLU A 78 -7.68 -8.79 5.40
C GLU A 78 -7.67 -7.37 5.94
N LEU A 79 -7.47 -6.39 5.04
CA LEU A 79 -7.47 -4.97 5.35
C LEU A 79 -8.40 -4.22 4.38
N GLN A 80 -9.35 -3.47 4.93
CA GLN A 80 -10.22 -2.59 4.15
C GLN A 80 -9.87 -1.13 4.42
N LEU A 81 -9.47 -0.43 3.36
CA LEU A 81 -9.09 0.98 3.35
C LEU A 81 -9.94 1.78 2.36
N GLY A 82 -11.09 1.29 1.92
CA GLY A 82 -11.92 2.01 0.96
C GLY A 82 -12.35 3.41 1.45
N LYS A 83 -12.47 4.40 0.57
CA LYS A 83 -12.91 5.78 0.90
C LYS A 83 -12.01 6.50 1.92
N ASN A 84 -10.70 6.48 1.74
CA ASN A 84 -9.75 7.05 2.71
C ASN A 84 -8.77 8.09 2.17
N GLU A 85 -8.88 8.48 0.90
CA GLU A 85 -7.99 9.49 0.28
C GLU A 85 -6.50 9.09 0.41
N ILE A 86 -6.18 7.81 0.16
CA ILE A 86 -4.80 7.30 0.29
C ILE A 86 -3.85 7.90 -0.76
N GLU A 87 -4.36 8.19 -1.96
CA GLU A 87 -3.60 8.78 -3.07
C GLU A 87 -2.39 7.93 -3.51
N ASP A 88 -1.65 8.41 -4.50
CA ASP A 88 -0.49 7.70 -5.07
C ASP A 88 0.66 7.56 -4.07
N GLU A 89 0.90 8.60 -3.26
CA GLU A 89 1.98 8.61 -2.28
C GLU A 89 1.75 7.57 -1.17
N GLY A 90 0.50 7.41 -0.70
CA GLY A 90 0.18 6.39 0.30
C GLY A 90 0.37 4.97 -0.26
N CYS A 91 0.15 4.79 -1.57
CA CYS A 91 0.39 3.53 -2.27
C CYS A 91 1.88 3.15 -2.34
N LEU A 92 2.81 4.11 -2.24
CA LEU A 92 4.25 3.79 -2.15
C LEU A 92 4.56 2.95 -0.91
N GLY A 93 4.05 3.36 0.25
CA GLY A 93 4.20 2.62 1.50
C GLY A 93 3.54 1.25 1.43
N LEU A 94 2.30 1.20 0.92
CA LEU A 94 1.57 -0.06 0.75
C LEU A 94 2.29 -1.01 -0.22
N GLY A 95 2.80 -0.53 -1.35
CA GLY A 95 3.58 -1.35 -2.28
C GLY A 95 4.82 -1.97 -1.64
N ARG A 96 5.58 -1.18 -0.88
CA ARG A 96 6.72 -1.68 -0.09
C ARG A 96 6.28 -2.70 0.95
N CYS A 97 5.21 -2.41 1.67
CA CYS A 97 4.66 -3.35 2.65
C CYS A 97 4.28 -4.69 2.01
N LEU A 98 3.59 -4.66 0.87
CA LEU A 98 3.22 -5.87 0.14
C LEU A 98 4.45 -6.68 -0.25
N SER A 99 5.57 -6.06 -0.64
CA SER A 99 6.76 -6.79 -1.04
C SER A 99 7.36 -7.69 0.06
N VAL A 100 7.11 -7.39 1.33
CA VAL A 100 7.65 -8.12 2.49
C VAL A 100 6.57 -8.83 3.31
N ASN A 101 5.34 -8.32 3.32
CA ASN A 101 4.26 -8.91 4.11
C ASN A 101 3.65 -10.09 3.37
N LEU A 102 3.92 -11.29 3.88
CA LEU A 102 3.39 -12.54 3.34
C LEU A 102 2.16 -13.08 4.10
N SER A 103 1.54 -12.28 4.95
CA SER A 103 0.33 -12.64 5.72
C SER A 103 -0.94 -12.02 5.14
N LEU A 104 -0.85 -10.81 4.59
CA LEU A 104 -1.99 -10.13 3.99
C LEU A 104 -2.42 -10.89 2.73
N ARG A 105 -3.72 -11.18 2.64
CA ARG A 105 -4.34 -11.92 1.53
C ARG A 105 -5.29 -11.03 0.73
N LYS A 106 -5.99 -10.12 1.40
CA LYS A 106 -6.98 -9.24 0.79
C LYS A 106 -6.74 -7.79 1.21
N LEU A 107 -6.70 -6.91 0.22
CA LEU A 107 -6.56 -5.48 0.41
C LEU A 107 -7.62 -4.76 -0.41
N ASP A 108 -8.43 -3.92 0.23
CA ASP A 108 -9.41 -3.07 -0.44
C ASP A 108 -8.96 -1.60 -0.40
N LEU A 109 -8.66 -1.04 -1.57
CA LEU A 109 -8.27 0.34 -1.80
C LEU A 109 -9.31 1.08 -2.65
N SER A 110 -10.56 0.65 -2.66
CA SER A 110 -11.60 1.30 -3.47
C SER A 110 -11.83 2.76 -3.06
N ASP A 111 -12.16 3.65 -3.99
CA ASP A 111 -12.46 5.07 -3.74
C ASP A 111 -11.34 5.84 -2.99
N ASN A 112 -10.08 5.72 -3.42
CA ASN A 112 -8.93 6.31 -2.73
C ASN A 112 -8.15 7.38 -3.52
N ARG A 113 -8.69 7.83 -4.66
CA ARG A 113 -8.01 8.78 -5.55
C ARG A 113 -6.63 8.28 -6.02
N ILE A 114 -6.49 6.98 -6.21
CA ILE A 114 -5.27 6.36 -6.71
C ILE A 114 -5.22 6.51 -8.24
N GLY A 115 -4.12 7.05 -8.75
CA GLY A 115 -3.79 7.16 -10.16
C GLY A 115 -2.73 6.15 -10.59
N ASP A 116 -2.13 6.41 -11.76
CA ASP A 116 -1.18 5.50 -12.38
C ASP A 116 0.12 5.34 -11.56
N GLY A 117 0.51 6.39 -10.81
CA GLY A 117 1.68 6.35 -9.94
C GLY A 117 1.50 5.36 -8.79
N GLY A 118 0.32 5.36 -8.15
CA GLY A 118 -0.02 4.43 -7.09
C GLY A 118 -0.21 3.00 -7.61
N ALA A 119 -0.83 2.84 -8.78
CA ALA A 119 -0.93 1.53 -9.44
C ALA A 119 0.44 0.92 -9.75
N ARG A 120 1.39 1.73 -10.23
CA ARG A 120 2.79 1.30 -10.43
C ARG A 120 3.44 0.87 -9.12
N ALA A 121 3.25 1.62 -8.04
CA ALA A 121 3.81 1.27 -6.73
C ALA A 121 3.25 -0.06 -6.19
N LEU A 122 1.94 -0.27 -6.31
CA LEU A 122 1.28 -1.52 -5.95
C LEU A 122 1.76 -2.68 -6.82
N CYS A 123 1.92 -2.47 -8.13
CA CYS A 123 2.47 -3.46 -9.05
C CYS A 123 3.87 -3.93 -8.61
N LEU A 124 4.79 -3.00 -8.35
CA LEU A 124 6.16 -3.34 -7.92
C LEU A 124 6.17 -4.16 -6.62
N GLY A 125 5.29 -3.82 -5.68
CA GLY A 125 5.09 -4.62 -4.46
C GLY A 125 4.55 -6.02 -4.74
N LEU A 126 3.55 -6.12 -5.61
CA LEU A 126 2.92 -7.38 -5.97
C LEU A 126 3.82 -8.33 -6.78
N LEU A 127 4.77 -7.79 -7.55
CA LEU A 127 5.78 -8.59 -8.27
C LEU A 127 6.70 -9.38 -7.33
N ALA A 128 6.91 -8.89 -6.10
CA ALA A 128 7.68 -9.59 -5.05
C ALA A 128 6.79 -10.45 -4.14
N ASN A 129 5.49 -10.15 -4.08
CA ASN A 129 4.58 -10.75 -3.13
C ASN A 129 3.92 -12.03 -3.68
N GLU A 130 4.05 -13.15 -2.97
CA GLU A 130 3.44 -14.42 -3.37
C GLU A 130 2.13 -14.74 -2.62
N ALA A 131 1.80 -13.96 -1.59
CA ALA A 131 0.74 -14.27 -0.64
C ALA A 131 -0.61 -13.61 -0.99
N MET A 132 -0.60 -12.43 -1.61
CA MET A 132 -1.79 -11.65 -1.95
C MET A 132 -2.67 -12.39 -2.95
N SER A 133 -3.95 -12.49 -2.61
CA SER A 133 -5.00 -13.18 -3.37
C SER A 133 -6.06 -12.22 -3.93
N GLU A 134 -6.28 -11.06 -3.28
CA GLU A 134 -7.28 -10.10 -3.74
C GLU A 134 -6.84 -8.66 -3.49
N LEU A 135 -6.90 -7.84 -4.53
CA LEU A 135 -6.73 -6.39 -4.47
C LEU A 135 -7.98 -5.73 -5.08
N ARG A 136 -8.67 -4.86 -4.34
CA ARG A 136 -9.76 -4.05 -4.89
C ARG A 136 -9.27 -2.62 -5.10
N VAL A 137 -9.52 -2.06 -6.29
CA VAL A 137 -9.13 -0.69 -6.68
C VAL A 137 -10.29 0.04 -7.37
N GLU A 138 -11.53 -0.38 -7.13
CA GLU A 138 -12.72 0.24 -7.72
C GLU A 138 -12.84 1.73 -7.35
N GLY A 139 -13.41 2.57 -8.22
CA GLY A 139 -13.62 3.99 -7.90
C GLY A 139 -12.33 4.83 -7.76
N ASN A 140 -11.20 4.35 -8.30
CA ASN A 140 -9.96 5.11 -8.38
C ASN A 140 -9.80 5.78 -9.75
N VAL A 141 -8.81 6.68 -9.87
CA VAL A 141 -8.55 7.50 -11.06
C VAL A 141 -7.49 6.88 -11.96
N LEU A 142 -7.61 5.57 -12.20
CA LEU A 142 -6.68 4.81 -13.04
C LEU A 142 -6.93 5.07 -14.52
N THR A 143 -5.88 5.37 -15.27
CA THR A 143 -5.94 5.38 -16.74
C THR A 143 -5.58 3.99 -17.29
N SER A 144 -5.52 3.86 -18.63
CA SER A 144 -5.03 2.64 -19.27
C SER A 144 -3.62 2.26 -18.80
N VAL A 145 -2.77 3.24 -18.47
CA VAL A 145 -1.39 3.01 -17.99
C VAL A 145 -1.41 2.34 -16.61
N GLY A 146 -2.20 2.86 -15.67
CA GLY A 146 -2.36 2.26 -14.34
C GLY A 146 -2.93 0.85 -14.40
N VAL A 147 -3.90 0.62 -15.29
CA VAL A 147 -4.45 -0.72 -15.55
C VAL A 147 -3.38 -1.66 -16.08
N CYS A 148 -2.54 -1.22 -17.02
CA CYS A 148 -1.42 -2.04 -17.53
C CYS A 148 -0.50 -2.50 -16.40
N PHE A 149 -0.12 -1.61 -15.45
CA PHE A 149 0.71 -2.01 -14.32
C PHE A 149 0.05 -3.12 -13.47
N LEU A 150 -1.23 -3.00 -13.15
CA LEU A 150 -1.93 -4.01 -12.36
C LEU A 150 -2.12 -5.34 -13.13
N GLU A 151 -2.34 -5.29 -14.43
CA GLU A 151 -2.39 -6.47 -15.30
C GLU A 151 -1.03 -7.18 -15.40
N VAL A 152 0.09 -6.43 -15.41
CA VAL A 152 1.43 -7.03 -15.33
C VAL A 152 1.61 -7.80 -14.01
N ALA A 153 1.19 -7.22 -12.89
CA ALA A 153 1.25 -7.91 -11.59
C ALA A 153 0.43 -9.20 -11.59
N LEU A 154 -0.78 -9.18 -12.16
CA LEU A 154 -1.63 -10.38 -12.33
C LEU A 154 -0.94 -11.49 -13.12
N ARG A 155 -0.36 -11.14 -14.27
CA ARG A 155 0.33 -12.08 -15.16
C ARG A 155 1.58 -12.68 -14.56
N SER A 156 2.34 -11.89 -13.81
CA SER A 156 3.53 -12.37 -13.12
C SER A 156 3.21 -13.56 -12.19
N LYS A 157 2.03 -13.54 -11.54
CA LYS A 157 1.58 -14.63 -10.68
C LYS A 157 1.07 -15.83 -11.46
N LEU A 158 0.42 -15.59 -12.61
CA LEU A 158 -0.05 -16.66 -13.51
C LEU A 158 1.12 -17.48 -14.08
N LEU A 159 2.22 -16.80 -14.45
CA LEU A 159 3.40 -17.43 -15.06
C LEU A 159 4.22 -18.27 -14.08
N ARG A 160 4.18 -17.96 -12.77
CA ARG A 160 4.97 -18.66 -11.74
C ARG A 160 4.49 -20.09 -11.42
N ARG A 161 3.50 -20.65 -12.16
CA ARG A 161 3.00 -22.05 -12.02
C ARG A 161 2.52 -22.47 -10.63
N SER A 162 2.45 -21.57 -9.65
CA SER A 162 1.88 -21.84 -8.33
C SER A 162 0.35 -21.76 -8.44
N ARG A 163 -0.33 -22.91 -8.28
CA ARG A 163 -1.79 -23.00 -8.37
C ARG A 163 -2.53 -22.33 -7.21
N ASP A 164 -1.82 -21.98 -6.13
CA ASP A 164 -2.46 -21.69 -4.84
C ASP A 164 -2.79 -20.20 -4.59
N THR A 165 -2.24 -19.27 -5.37
CA THR A 165 -2.53 -17.83 -5.21
C THR A 165 -2.83 -17.16 -6.54
N GLN A 166 -4.04 -17.41 -7.06
CA GLN A 166 -4.59 -16.56 -8.12
C GLN A 166 -4.89 -15.18 -7.52
N LEU A 167 -4.02 -14.20 -7.80
CA LEU A 167 -4.34 -12.80 -7.48
C LEU A 167 -5.54 -12.38 -8.34
N ARG A 168 -6.57 -11.85 -7.68
CA ARG A 168 -7.71 -11.21 -8.32
C ARG A 168 -7.62 -9.71 -8.08
N VAL A 169 -7.60 -8.93 -9.16
CA VAL A 169 -7.78 -7.47 -9.08
C VAL A 169 -9.23 -7.14 -9.45
N VAL A 170 -9.96 -6.52 -8.54
CA VAL A 170 -11.36 -6.10 -8.72
C VAL A 170 -11.41 -4.59 -8.94
N GLY A 171 -12.31 -4.13 -9.82
CA GLY A 171 -12.49 -2.70 -10.11
C GLY A 171 -11.62 -2.16 -11.24
N LEU A 172 -11.00 -3.03 -12.05
CA LEU A 172 -10.39 -2.61 -13.31
C LEU A 172 -11.51 -2.23 -14.30
N PRO A 173 -11.42 -1.08 -14.97
CA PRO A 173 -12.43 -0.69 -15.96
C PRO A 173 -12.50 -1.73 -17.08
N SER A 174 -13.71 -1.96 -17.61
CA SER A 174 -14.07 -3.00 -18.59
C SER A 174 -13.49 -2.77 -19.99
N HIS A 175 -12.26 -2.27 -20.09
CA HIS A 175 -11.57 -2.14 -21.36
C HIS A 175 -10.89 -3.47 -21.68
N GLN A 176 -11.65 -4.40 -22.27
CA GLN A 176 -11.12 -5.63 -22.85
C GLN A 176 -9.91 -5.34 -23.76
N HIS A 177 -9.94 -4.24 -24.50
CA HIS A 177 -8.82 -3.78 -25.32
C HIS A 177 -7.58 -3.39 -24.51
N VAL A 178 -7.71 -2.78 -23.33
CA VAL A 178 -6.56 -2.47 -22.46
C VAL A 178 -6.01 -3.74 -21.84
N ARG A 179 -6.86 -4.72 -21.52
CA ARG A 179 -6.40 -6.05 -21.07
C ARG A 179 -5.63 -6.78 -22.17
N GLU A 180 -6.10 -6.71 -23.40
CA GLU A 180 -5.44 -7.29 -24.58
C GLU A 180 -4.20 -6.49 -25.02
N GLU A 181 -4.15 -5.17 -24.82
CA GLU A 181 -2.97 -4.35 -25.10
C GLU A 181 -1.91 -4.51 -24.01
N ALA A 182 -2.29 -4.45 -22.72
CA ALA A 182 -1.43 -4.88 -21.61
C ALA A 182 -0.94 -6.32 -21.81
N ALA A 183 -1.74 -7.14 -22.50
CA ALA A 183 -1.34 -8.50 -22.85
C ALA A 183 -0.22 -8.58 -23.87
N LYS A 184 -0.20 -7.67 -24.83
CA LYS A 184 0.76 -7.59 -25.93
C LYS A 184 2.00 -6.77 -25.55
N MET A 185 1.85 -5.74 -24.71
CA MET A 185 2.94 -4.89 -24.21
C MET A 185 4.00 -5.69 -23.45
N MET A 186 3.68 -6.89 -22.96
CA MET A 186 4.64 -7.76 -22.30
C MET A 186 5.62 -8.41 -23.29
N THR A 187 6.50 -7.59 -23.87
CA THR A 187 7.77 -8.08 -24.39
C THR A 187 8.65 -8.51 -23.21
N ALA A 188 9.48 -9.53 -23.39
CA ALA A 188 10.37 -10.02 -22.34
C ALA A 188 11.32 -8.92 -21.79
N SER A 189 11.62 -7.89 -22.59
CA SER A 189 12.45 -6.75 -22.19
C SER A 189 11.77 -5.82 -21.19
N GLU A 190 10.47 -5.56 -21.32
CA GLU A 190 9.74 -4.70 -20.37
C GLU A 190 9.54 -5.39 -19.02
N PHE A 191 9.32 -6.70 -19.03
CA PHE A 191 9.30 -7.50 -17.80
C PHE A 191 10.66 -7.48 -17.08
N ALA A 192 11.76 -7.62 -17.83
CA ALA A 192 13.11 -7.48 -17.27
C ALA A 192 13.37 -6.07 -16.71
N GLY A 193 12.87 -5.03 -17.40
CA GLY A 193 12.93 -3.65 -16.94
C GLY A 193 12.16 -3.42 -15.63
N LEU A 194 10.96 -3.98 -15.51
CA LEU A 194 10.15 -3.94 -14.29
C LEU A 194 10.79 -4.74 -13.14
N GLU A 195 11.44 -5.86 -13.43
CA GLU A 195 12.19 -6.63 -12.44
C GLU A 195 13.42 -5.85 -11.94
N GLY A 196 14.08 -5.10 -12.83
CA GLY A 196 15.13 -4.14 -12.47
C GLY A 196 14.59 -2.97 -11.63
N MET A 197 13.43 -2.42 -12.01
CA MET A 197 12.74 -1.39 -11.22
C MET A 197 12.29 -1.91 -9.85
N ARG A 198 11.90 -3.19 -9.74
CA ARG A 198 11.56 -3.83 -8.48
C ARG A 198 12.74 -3.77 -7.53
N HIS A 199 13.93 -4.17 -7.98
CA HIS A 199 15.12 -4.12 -7.14
C HIS A 199 15.40 -2.69 -6.64
N LEU A 200 15.30 -1.68 -7.51
CA LEU A 200 15.47 -0.28 -7.12
C LEU A 200 14.38 0.20 -6.15
N PHE A 201 13.11 -0.12 -6.39
CA PHE A 201 11.99 0.27 -5.53
C PHE A 201 12.11 -0.27 -4.10
N LEU A 202 12.68 -1.47 -3.95
CA LEU A 202 12.89 -2.14 -2.67
C LEU A 202 14.17 -1.70 -1.97
N THR A 203 15.22 -1.35 -2.71
CA THR A 203 16.54 -0.99 -2.14
C THR A 203 16.76 0.52 -1.98
N HIS A 204 16.07 1.35 -2.76
CA HIS A 204 16.18 2.81 -2.67
C HIS A 204 15.05 3.39 -1.83
N ASP A 205 15.45 4.05 -0.75
CA ASP A 205 14.57 4.85 0.07
C ASP A 205 14.26 6.16 -0.65
N PHE A 206 13.30 6.15 -1.58
CA PHE A 206 12.88 7.32 -2.39
C PHE A 206 12.54 8.56 -1.52
N HIS A 207 12.20 8.36 -0.24
CA HIS A 207 12.03 9.44 0.73
C HIS A 207 13.33 10.11 1.18
N GLN A 208 14.48 9.42 1.27
CA GLN A 208 15.75 10.07 1.63
C GLN A 208 16.21 11.03 0.52
N GLU A 209 16.02 10.65 -0.74
CA GLU A 209 16.49 11.44 -1.89
C GLU A 209 15.61 12.67 -2.12
N ASN A 210 14.28 12.54 -2.10
CA ASN A 210 13.37 13.67 -2.32
C ASN A 210 13.21 14.58 -1.09
N TYR A 211 13.33 14.05 0.13
CA TYR A 211 13.36 14.88 1.35
C TYR A 211 14.71 15.64 1.48
N ARG A 212 15.82 15.09 0.97
CA ARG A 212 17.09 15.84 0.82
C ARG A 212 17.05 16.85 -0.30
N ARG A 213 16.45 16.53 -1.45
CA ARG A 213 16.33 17.44 -2.61
C ARG A 213 15.31 18.56 -2.39
N GLY A 214 14.32 18.37 -1.51
CA GLY A 214 13.32 19.39 -1.15
C GLY A 214 13.75 20.42 -0.10
N LYS A 215 14.97 20.32 0.46
CA LYS A 215 15.54 21.31 1.38
C LYS A 215 16.97 21.70 0.97
N ARG A 216 17.11 22.36 -0.18
CA ARG A 216 18.11 23.42 -0.47
C ARG A 216 18.16 23.65 -1.98
N ALA A 217 17.35 24.59 -2.44
CA ALA A 217 17.68 25.39 -3.61
C ALA A 217 17.30 26.83 -3.28
N THR A 218 18.22 27.55 -2.65
CA THR A 218 18.19 29.02 -2.70
C THR A 218 18.72 29.42 -4.09
N PRO A 219 18.07 30.38 -4.78
CA PRO A 219 18.45 30.76 -6.14
C PRO A 219 19.65 31.71 -6.09
N SER A 220 20.85 31.13 -6.02
CA SER A 220 22.10 31.87 -6.20
C SER A 220 23.25 30.89 -6.37
N GLN A 221 23.43 30.37 -7.58
CA GLN A 221 24.71 30.01 -8.22
C GLN A 221 24.47 29.10 -9.42
N ILE A 222 24.11 29.69 -10.56
CA ILE A 222 24.53 29.18 -11.87
C ILE A 222 25.27 30.34 -12.51
N SER A 223 26.58 30.40 -12.22
CA SER A 223 27.53 31.23 -12.94
C SER A 223 28.49 30.28 -13.62
N LEU A 224 28.45 30.31 -14.96
CA LEU A 224 29.57 30.20 -15.90
C LEU A 224 30.67 29.15 -15.61
N GLN A 225 30.75 28.17 -16.51
CA GLN A 225 31.90 27.82 -17.38
C GLN A 225 31.71 26.35 -17.81
N GLY A 226 31.76 25.96 -19.08
CA GLY A 226 32.54 26.53 -20.17
C GLY A 226 33.85 25.74 -20.27
N GLU A 227 33.99 25.05 -21.41
CA GLU A 227 35.07 24.13 -21.84
C GLU A 227 34.98 22.67 -21.39
#